data_AF-A0A2H0AUH3-F1
#
_entry.id   AF-A0A2H0AUH3-F1
#
_cell.length_a   1.000
_cell.length_b   1.000
_cell.length_c   1.000
_cell.angle_alpha   90.00
_cell.angle_beta   90.00
_cell.angle_gamma   90.00
#
_symmetry.space_group_name_H-M   'P 1'
#
loop_
_entity.id
_entity.type
_entity.pdbx_description
1 polymer ?
#
loop_
_entity_poly.entity_id
_entity_poly.type
_entity_poly.pdbx_seq_one_letter_code
_entity_poly.pdbx_strand_id
1 'polypeptide(L)'
;MSIYFLIFLFIVVIAIIVAAVRSSRPRGIAKEAKSLQDISLLKEETEKYLTNLEELGQDDSVSQELYGPMKENYQRRIAQAAAEIAKIKNSLTGELEGRQRDLEAYELELNRLSLRLKVGELPLKAYLASERKLRKNTRETKSEIEQIKRLLAAESSVEVRGYGGISIGKIAALRVERVTPPPKVAPKAPQVRAFPSFVSSGSDLLAPKTRLLGIIAGVVLIITIFLKWASTKPILGISLSFSGSDFSTAIFAAAIACGVIALVAGFLAQPRPRGMLYIGAGAVALITFLVIWLSGPSVPVELSEFGQSLQQELLEMVTIREGLYLYIASAIAIIASGVLSLRRVLKSKVVTQEKSFTGQEL
;
A
#
# COMPACT_ATOMS: atom_id res chain seq x y z
N MET A 1 28.01 15.32 -12.96
CA MET A 1 27.28 14.93 -11.74
C MET A 1 28.10 13.86 -11.04
N SER A 2 28.44 14.03 -9.76
CA SER A 2 29.27 13.07 -9.03
C SER A 2 28.45 11.83 -8.64
N ILE A 3 29.03 10.64 -8.74
CA ILE A 3 28.42 9.34 -8.38
C ILE A 3 27.77 9.37 -6.98
N TYR A 4 28.36 10.13 -6.06
CA TYR A 4 27.83 10.32 -4.69
C TYR A 4 26.42 10.93 -4.64
N PHE A 5 26.06 11.81 -5.58
CA PHE A 5 24.74 12.41 -5.63
C PHE A 5 23.64 11.41 -6.03
N LEU A 6 23.98 10.49 -6.93
CA LEU A 6 23.08 9.41 -7.37
C LEU A 6 22.86 8.36 -6.26
N ILE A 7 23.92 7.99 -5.55
CA ILE A 7 23.83 7.10 -4.37
C ILE A 7 22.96 7.73 -3.29
N PHE A 8 23.15 9.03 -3.02
CA PHE A 8 22.31 9.76 -2.07
C PHE A 8 20.83 9.74 -2.47
N LEU A 9 20.52 10.01 -3.74
CA LEU A 9 19.14 10.02 -4.24
C LEU A 9 18.49 8.63 -4.14
N PHE A 10 19.25 7.57 -4.43
CA PHE A 10 18.79 6.18 -4.30
C PHE A 10 18.46 5.82 -2.84
N ILE A 11 19.34 6.18 -1.89
CA ILE A 11 19.11 5.97 -0.45
C ILE A 11 17.86 6.71 0.01
N VAL A 12 17.66 7.95 -0.45
CA VAL A 12 16.47 8.74 -0.13
C VAL A 12 15.19 8.09 -0.67
N VAL A 13 15.20 7.58 -1.90
CA VAL A 13 14.05 6.88 -2.49
C VAL A 13 13.72 5.60 -1.73
N ILE A 14 14.73 4.78 -1.38
CA ILE A 14 14.52 3.59 -0.54
C ILE A 14 13.97 3.98 0.82
N ALA A 15 14.51 5.02 1.47
CA ALA A 15 14.01 5.49 2.76
C ALA A 15 12.54 5.95 2.67
N ILE A 16 12.14 6.59 1.57
CA ILE A 16 10.75 7.01 1.33
C ILE A 16 9.84 5.79 1.10
N ILE A 17 10.28 4.78 0.35
CA ILE A 17 9.52 3.54 0.12
C ILE A 17 9.36 2.78 1.44
N VAL A 18 10.44 2.60 2.20
CA VAL A 18 10.41 1.96 3.53
C VAL A 18 9.52 2.73 4.49
N ALA A 19 9.58 4.07 4.49
CA ALA A 19 8.70 4.91 5.30
C ALA A 19 7.23 4.81 4.86
N ALA A 20 6.94 4.69 3.57
CA ALA A 20 5.59 4.54 3.03
C ALA A 20 4.99 3.15 3.35
N VAL A 21 5.79 2.09 3.21
CA VAL A 21 5.42 0.73 3.63
C VAL A 21 5.20 0.70 5.14
N ARG A 22 6.07 1.32 5.95
CA ARG A 22 5.92 1.42 7.40
C ARG A 22 4.75 2.33 7.84
N SER A 23 4.36 3.30 7.00
CA SER A 23 3.17 4.15 7.19
C SER A 23 1.87 3.44 6.79
N SER A 24 1.94 2.29 6.14
CA SER A 24 0.80 1.39 5.90
C SER A 24 0.51 0.60 7.18
N ARG A 25 0.48 1.30 8.32
CA ARG A 25 0.18 0.73 9.63
C ARG A 25 -1.09 -0.11 9.54
N PRO A 26 -1.09 -1.28 10.22
CA PRO A 26 -2.16 -2.26 10.15
C PRO A 26 -3.50 -1.60 10.39
N ARG A 27 -4.52 -2.06 9.68
CA ARG A 27 -5.90 -1.75 10.06
C ARG A 27 -5.99 -2.26 11.49
N GLY A 28 -6.21 -1.36 12.46
CA GLY A 28 -6.09 -1.75 13.86
C GLY A 28 -6.87 -3.04 14.13
N ILE A 29 -6.24 -4.00 14.82
CA ILE A 29 -6.77 -5.35 15.12
C ILE A 29 -8.23 -5.28 15.57
N ALA A 30 -8.61 -4.25 16.33
CA ALA A 30 -9.99 -3.98 16.75
C ALA A 30 -11.00 -3.88 15.59
N LYS A 31 -10.61 -3.29 14.46
CA LYS A 31 -11.45 -3.19 13.26
C LYS A 31 -11.64 -4.55 12.59
N GLU A 32 -10.57 -5.35 12.50
CA GLU A 32 -10.66 -6.69 11.90
C GLU A 32 -11.45 -7.64 12.80
N ALA A 33 -11.25 -7.56 14.12
CA ALA A 33 -12.04 -8.26 15.12
C ALA A 33 -13.54 -7.92 15.02
N LYS A 34 -13.88 -6.62 14.93
CA LYS A 34 -15.27 -6.19 14.75
C LYS A 34 -15.86 -6.70 13.44
N SER A 35 -15.10 -6.61 12.34
CA SER A 35 -15.55 -7.11 11.04
C SER A 35 -15.78 -8.63 11.07
N LEU A 36 -14.90 -9.38 11.74
CA LEU A 36 -15.01 -10.82 11.92
C LEU A 36 -16.27 -11.15 12.73
N GLN A 37 -16.53 -10.41 13.80
CA GLN A 37 -17.73 -10.55 14.63
C GLN A 37 -19.01 -10.33 13.82
N ASP A 38 -19.09 -9.20 13.12
CA ASP A 38 -20.28 -8.78 12.37
C ASP A 38 -20.61 -9.82 11.27
N ILE A 39 -19.60 -10.33 10.56
CA ILE A 39 -19.78 -11.31 9.49
C ILE A 39 -20.10 -12.71 10.05
N SER A 40 -19.49 -13.09 11.17
CA SER A 40 -19.81 -14.38 11.83
C SER A 40 -21.24 -14.40 12.35
N LEU A 41 -21.70 -13.29 12.93
CA LEU A 41 -23.08 -13.13 13.37
C LEU A 41 -24.06 -13.21 12.19
N LEU A 42 -23.75 -12.55 11.07
CA LEU A 42 -24.55 -12.63 9.85
C LEU A 42 -24.64 -14.08 9.32
N LYS A 43 -23.52 -14.83 9.37
CA LYS A 43 -23.48 -16.25 8.97
C LYS A 43 -24.41 -17.09 9.85
N GLU A 44 -24.26 -16.98 11.17
CA GLU A 44 -25.07 -17.70 12.16
C GLU A 44 -26.58 -17.39 12.02
N GLU A 45 -26.95 -16.12 11.82
CA GLU A 45 -28.34 -15.71 11.58
C GLU A 45 -28.90 -16.31 10.28
N THR A 46 -28.09 -16.31 9.21
CA THR A 46 -28.50 -16.86 7.91
C THR A 46 -28.64 -18.39 7.96
N GLU A 47 -27.75 -19.07 8.70
CA GLU A 47 -27.86 -20.52 8.96
C GLU A 47 -29.15 -20.83 9.71
N LYS A 48 -29.51 -20.04 10.73
CA LYS A 48 -30.79 -20.19 11.44
C LYS A 48 -31.99 -19.99 10.53
N TYR A 49 -31.98 -19.00 9.64
CA TYR A 49 -33.06 -18.81 8.66
C TYR A 49 -33.17 -19.97 7.69
N LEU A 50 -32.04 -20.56 7.28
CA LEU A 50 -32.03 -21.74 6.43
C LEU A 50 -32.63 -22.95 7.17
N THR A 51 -32.24 -23.20 8.42
CA THR A 51 -32.82 -24.29 9.23
C THR A 51 -34.33 -24.14 9.39
N ASN A 52 -34.81 -22.93 9.74
CA ASN A 52 -36.24 -22.67 9.85
C ASN A 52 -36.99 -22.85 8.51
N LEU A 53 -36.36 -22.46 7.38
CA LEU A 53 -36.93 -22.67 6.06
C LEU A 53 -37.04 -24.17 5.74
N GLU A 54 -36.04 -24.97 6.14
CA GLU A 54 -36.03 -26.42 5.97
C GLU A 54 -37.11 -27.11 6.80
N GLU A 55 -37.34 -26.68 8.04
CA GLU A 55 -38.45 -27.15 8.89
C GLU A 55 -39.82 -26.84 8.25
N LEU A 56 -40.04 -25.59 7.81
CA LEU A 56 -41.28 -25.20 7.12
C LEU A 56 -41.51 -25.94 5.78
N GLY A 57 -40.42 -26.36 5.13
CA GLY A 57 -40.46 -27.18 3.92
C GLY A 57 -40.81 -28.64 4.20
N GLN A 58 -40.49 -29.16 5.40
CA GLN A 58 -40.91 -30.51 5.82
C GLN A 58 -42.39 -30.56 6.21
N ASP A 59 -42.91 -29.46 6.75
CA ASP A 59 -44.32 -29.33 7.15
C ASP A 59 -45.26 -28.98 5.99
N ASP A 60 -44.78 -28.95 4.74
CA ASP A 60 -45.50 -28.49 3.53
C ASP A 60 -46.16 -27.11 3.68
N SER A 61 -45.71 -26.30 4.66
CA SER A 61 -46.18 -24.93 4.90
C SER A 61 -45.61 -23.93 3.87
N VAL A 62 -44.48 -24.33 3.29
CA VAL A 62 -43.73 -23.79 2.14
C VAL A 62 -44.30 -24.06 0.73
N SER A 63 -44.79 -23.11 -0.08
CA SER A 63 -44.97 -23.42 -1.53
C SER A 63 -43.63 -23.81 -2.17
N GLN A 64 -43.59 -24.94 -2.92
CA GLN A 64 -42.36 -25.43 -3.55
C GLN A 64 -41.72 -24.42 -4.51
N GLU A 65 -42.53 -23.58 -5.17
CA GLU A 65 -42.06 -22.53 -6.08
C GLU A 65 -41.21 -21.47 -5.37
N LEU A 66 -41.49 -21.20 -4.09
CA LEU A 66 -40.77 -20.21 -3.28
C LEU A 66 -39.61 -20.82 -2.47
N TYR A 67 -39.75 -22.09 -2.08
CA TYR A 67 -38.75 -22.79 -1.27
C TYR A 67 -37.38 -22.84 -1.95
N GLY A 68 -37.32 -23.31 -3.20
CA GLY A 68 -36.07 -23.49 -3.95
C GLY A 68 -35.23 -22.20 -4.06
N PRO A 69 -35.80 -21.09 -4.59
CA PRO A 69 -35.09 -19.82 -4.71
C PRO A 69 -34.64 -19.24 -3.37
N MET A 70 -35.43 -19.36 -2.31
CA MET A 70 -35.05 -18.88 -0.97
C MET A 70 -33.89 -19.68 -0.38
N LYS A 71 -33.95 -21.02 -0.50
CA LYS A 71 -32.87 -21.92 -0.07
C LYS A 71 -31.55 -21.58 -0.74
N GLU A 72 -31.55 -21.42 -2.07
CA GLU A 72 -30.36 -21.06 -2.83
C GLU A 72 -29.80 -19.69 -2.40
N ASN A 73 -30.66 -18.71 -2.12
CA ASN A 73 -30.25 -17.39 -1.65
C ASN A 73 -29.55 -17.45 -0.28
N TYR A 74 -30.11 -18.18 0.68
CA TYR A 74 -29.49 -18.36 2.00
C TYR A 74 -28.15 -19.10 1.91
N GLN A 75 -28.09 -20.19 1.13
CA GLN A 75 -26.84 -20.92 0.89
C GLN A 75 -25.76 -20.02 0.26
N ARG A 76 -26.13 -19.18 -0.72
CA ARG A 76 -25.22 -18.21 -1.35
C ARG A 76 -24.68 -17.19 -0.33
N ARG A 77 -25.54 -16.67 0.55
CA ARG A 77 -25.14 -15.72 1.61
C ARG A 77 -24.20 -16.37 2.62
N ILE A 78 -24.46 -17.62 3.03
CA ILE A 78 -23.59 -18.38 3.92
C ILE A 78 -22.21 -18.58 3.27
N ALA A 79 -22.17 -18.98 2.00
CA ALA A 79 -20.91 -19.15 1.26
C ALA A 79 -20.13 -17.83 1.13
N GLN A 80 -20.83 -16.71 0.86
CA GLN A 80 -20.21 -15.39 0.81
C GLN A 80 -19.63 -14.98 2.17
N ALA A 81 -20.39 -15.14 3.26
CA ALA A 81 -19.92 -14.84 4.61
C ALA A 81 -18.70 -15.69 4.99
N ALA A 82 -18.71 -16.99 4.65
CA ALA A 82 -17.57 -17.88 4.87
C ALA A 82 -16.31 -17.42 4.11
N ALA A 83 -16.45 -16.99 2.85
CA ALA A 83 -15.34 -16.47 2.06
C ALA A 83 -14.76 -15.17 2.65
N GLU A 84 -15.61 -14.28 3.15
CA GLU A 84 -15.17 -13.05 3.82
C GLU A 84 -14.48 -13.34 5.17
N ILE A 85 -14.99 -14.28 5.96
CA ILE A 85 -14.34 -14.76 7.19
C ILE A 85 -12.94 -15.31 6.88
N ALA A 86 -12.80 -16.18 5.87
CA ALA A 86 -11.51 -16.73 5.47
C ALA A 86 -10.52 -15.62 5.06
N LYS A 87 -10.99 -14.62 4.31
CA LYS A 87 -10.18 -13.46 3.94
C LYS A 87 -9.69 -12.65 5.13
N ILE A 88 -10.55 -12.44 6.15
CA ILE A 88 -10.16 -11.73 7.38
C ILE A 88 -9.17 -12.57 8.18
N LYS A 89 -9.40 -13.89 8.32
CA LYS A 89 -8.45 -14.78 9.01
C LYS A 89 -7.06 -14.76 8.33
N ASN A 90 -7.00 -14.80 7.00
CA ASN A 90 -5.73 -14.68 6.27
C ASN A 90 -5.01 -13.34 6.51
N SER A 91 -5.77 -12.23 6.60
CA SER A 91 -5.22 -10.91 6.98
C SER A 91 -4.61 -10.95 8.38
N LEU A 92 -5.34 -11.49 9.35
CA LEU A 92 -4.89 -11.65 10.74
C LEU A 92 -3.66 -12.57 10.86
N THR A 93 -3.57 -13.64 10.07
CA THR A 93 -2.38 -14.50 10.02
C THR A 93 -1.15 -13.73 9.56
N GLY A 94 -1.28 -12.91 8.50
CA GLY A 94 -0.19 -12.06 8.03
C GLY A 94 0.24 -11.01 9.07
N GLU A 95 -0.71 -10.45 9.82
CA GLU A 95 -0.40 -9.55 10.95
C GLU A 95 0.32 -10.28 12.09
N LEU A 96 -0.09 -11.51 12.41
CA LEU A 96 0.54 -12.35 13.44
C LEU A 96 2.01 -12.63 13.10
N GLU A 97 2.31 -13.03 11.88
CA GLU A 97 3.68 -13.26 11.41
C GLU A 97 4.52 -11.99 11.44
N GLY A 98 3.93 -10.84 11.10
CA GLY A 98 4.56 -9.53 11.23
C GLY A 98 4.96 -9.22 12.68
N ARG A 99 4.03 -9.42 13.63
CA ARG A 99 4.26 -9.16 15.05
C ARG A 99 5.24 -10.14 15.68
N GLN A 100 5.27 -11.41 15.25
CA GLN A 100 6.27 -12.38 15.68
C GLN A 100 7.68 -11.95 15.27
N ARG A 101 7.87 -11.48 14.03
CA ARG A 101 9.16 -10.93 13.58
C ARG A 101 9.58 -9.69 14.36
N ASP A 102 8.63 -8.78 14.64
CA ASP A 102 8.90 -7.61 15.48
C ASP A 102 9.35 -8.02 16.89
N LEU A 103 8.72 -9.06 17.45
CA LEU A 103 9.07 -9.59 18.76
C LEU A 103 10.49 -10.15 18.79
N GLU A 104 10.86 -10.98 17.81
CA GLU A 104 12.22 -11.52 17.65
C GLU A 104 13.25 -10.40 17.50
N ALA A 105 12.93 -9.36 16.73
CA ALA A 105 13.79 -8.19 16.56
C ALA A 105 14.03 -7.45 17.89
N TYR A 106 12.99 -7.28 18.72
CA TYR A 106 13.15 -6.67 20.04
C TYR A 106 13.99 -7.53 20.99
N GLU A 107 13.84 -8.86 20.96
CA GLU A 107 14.64 -9.78 21.78
C GLU A 107 16.12 -9.76 21.34
N LEU A 108 16.39 -9.71 20.03
CA LEU A 108 17.75 -9.52 19.49
C LEU A 108 18.35 -8.17 19.94
N GLU A 109 17.57 -7.09 19.88
CA GLU A 109 18.03 -5.76 20.28
C GLU A 109 18.33 -5.68 21.78
N LEU A 110 17.51 -6.31 22.62
CA LEU A 110 17.77 -6.47 24.05
C LEU A 110 19.09 -7.22 24.32
N ASN A 111 19.33 -8.32 23.61
CA ASN A 111 20.59 -9.07 23.71
C ASN A 111 21.79 -8.22 23.28
N ARG A 112 21.66 -7.48 22.18
CA ARG A 112 22.71 -6.56 21.71
C ARG A 112 23.02 -5.46 22.73
N LEU A 113 22.00 -4.84 23.34
CA LEU A 113 22.20 -3.84 24.39
C LEU A 113 22.93 -4.41 25.60
N SER A 114 22.61 -5.66 25.99
CA SER A 114 23.28 -6.36 27.09
C SER A 114 24.77 -6.59 26.79
N LEU A 115 25.11 -7.01 25.57
CA LEU A 115 26.50 -7.18 25.14
C LEU A 115 27.27 -5.85 25.15
N ARG A 116 26.67 -4.77 24.63
CA ARG A 116 27.31 -3.43 24.61
C ARG A 116 27.57 -2.88 26.02
N LEU A 117 26.69 -3.16 26.97
CA LEU A 117 26.93 -2.84 28.39
C LEU A 117 28.11 -3.64 28.94
N LYS A 118 28.18 -4.96 28.68
CA LYS A 118 29.28 -5.83 29.15
C LYS A 118 30.64 -5.45 28.59
N VAL A 119 30.70 -4.99 27.34
CA VAL A 119 31.93 -4.50 26.69
C VAL A 119 32.29 -3.08 27.15
N GLY A 120 31.40 -2.39 27.86
CA GLY A 120 31.63 -1.01 28.33
C GLY A 120 31.39 0.07 27.27
N GLU A 121 30.81 -0.28 26.12
CA GLU A 121 30.48 0.68 25.05
C GLU A 121 29.26 1.55 25.37
N LEU A 122 28.43 1.14 26.33
CA LEU A 122 27.17 1.81 26.66
C LEU A 122 27.11 2.11 28.16
N PRO A 123 26.92 3.38 28.58
CA PRO A 123 26.81 3.70 29.99
C PRO A 123 25.52 3.13 30.59
N LEU A 124 25.60 2.69 31.86
CA LEU A 124 24.51 2.00 32.57
C LEU A 124 23.16 2.75 32.51
N LYS A 125 23.18 4.08 32.65
CA LYS A 125 21.95 4.90 32.59
C LYS A 125 21.26 4.81 31.22
N ALA A 126 22.02 4.82 30.12
CA ALA A 126 21.48 4.71 28.76
C ALA A 126 20.96 3.31 28.46
N TYR A 127 21.65 2.28 28.98
CA TYR A 127 21.19 0.89 28.93
C TYR A 127 19.81 0.73 29.58
N LEU A 128 19.66 1.15 30.85
CA LEU A 128 18.40 0.98 31.60
C LEU A 128 17.21 1.69 30.93
N ALA A 129 17.43 2.89 30.38
CA ALA A 129 16.40 3.63 29.66
C ALA A 129 15.94 2.87 28.39
N SER A 130 16.90 2.33 27.63
CA SER A 130 16.64 1.61 26.39
C SER A 130 15.99 0.24 26.64
N GLU A 131 16.47 -0.48 27.65
CA GLU A 131 15.92 -1.75 28.12
C GLU A 131 14.46 -1.59 28.56
N ARG A 132 14.16 -0.57 29.38
CA ARG A 132 12.78 -0.33 29.84
C ARG A 132 11.82 -0.10 28.68
N LYS A 133 12.25 0.64 27.66
CA LYS A 133 11.47 0.90 26.45
C LYS A 133 11.25 -0.36 25.63
N LEU A 134 12.31 -1.13 25.36
CA LEU A 134 12.19 -2.37 24.60
C LEU A 134 11.35 -3.41 25.33
N ARG A 135 11.55 -3.61 26.64
CA ARG A 135 10.72 -4.52 27.45
C ARG A 135 9.24 -4.13 27.44
N LYS A 136 8.92 -2.83 27.44
CA LYS A 136 7.54 -2.34 27.28
C LYS A 136 6.97 -2.76 25.93
N ASN A 137 7.70 -2.49 24.84
CA ASN A 137 7.28 -2.88 23.49
C ASN A 137 7.12 -4.41 23.36
N THR A 138 8.05 -5.20 23.91
CA THR A 138 7.97 -6.66 23.96
C THR A 138 6.68 -7.14 24.63
N ARG A 139 6.29 -6.54 25.78
CA ARG A 139 5.04 -6.89 26.47
C ARG A 139 3.81 -6.53 25.65
N GLU A 140 3.80 -5.34 25.06
CA GLU A 140 2.71 -4.88 24.19
C GLU A 140 2.54 -5.81 22.98
N THR A 141 3.63 -6.12 22.27
CA THR A 141 3.63 -7.02 21.11
C THR A 141 3.25 -8.46 21.48
N LYS A 142 3.72 -9.00 22.62
CA LYS A 142 3.28 -10.32 23.12
C LYS A 142 1.78 -10.34 23.38
N SER A 143 1.24 -9.30 24.02
CA SER A 143 -0.20 -9.17 24.24
C SER A 143 -1.00 -9.09 22.93
N GLU A 144 -0.51 -8.37 21.92
CA GLU A 144 -1.16 -8.29 20.60
C GLU A 144 -1.14 -9.65 19.88
N ILE A 145 -0.01 -10.38 19.92
CA ILE A 145 0.10 -11.73 19.35
C ILE A 145 -0.91 -12.68 20.00
N GLU A 146 -1.04 -12.66 21.33
CA GLU A 146 -2.02 -13.48 22.02
C GLU A 146 -3.46 -13.13 21.62
N GLN A 147 -3.77 -11.84 21.47
CA GLN A 147 -5.09 -11.41 21.00
C GLN A 147 -5.39 -11.90 19.59
N ILE A 148 -4.44 -11.76 18.65
CA ILE A 148 -4.63 -12.24 17.28
C ILE A 148 -4.79 -13.77 17.25
N LYS A 149 -3.99 -14.52 18.03
CA LYS A 149 -4.13 -15.98 18.15
C LYS A 149 -5.51 -16.39 18.63
N ARG A 150 -6.04 -15.69 19.63
CA ARG A 150 -7.40 -15.95 20.14
C ARG A 150 -8.48 -15.61 19.10
N LEU A 151 -8.33 -14.52 18.36
CA LEU A 151 -9.26 -14.16 17.27
C LEU A 151 -9.24 -15.18 16.12
N LEU A 152 -8.08 -15.74 15.79
CA LEU A 152 -7.97 -16.80 14.78
C LEU A 152 -8.63 -18.10 15.24
N ALA A 153 -8.51 -18.42 16.53
CA ALA A 153 -9.14 -19.59 17.15
C ALA A 153 -10.66 -19.44 17.33
N ALA A 154 -11.20 -18.22 17.28
CA ALA A 154 -12.64 -18.01 17.40
C ALA A 154 -13.38 -18.58 16.17
N GLU A 155 -14.40 -19.39 16.43
CA GLU A 155 -15.28 -19.97 15.42
C GLU A 155 -16.66 -19.31 15.41
N SER A 156 -17.09 -18.77 16.55
CA SER A 156 -18.41 -18.15 16.71
C SER A 156 -18.36 -16.64 17.00
N SER A 157 -19.44 -15.94 16.67
CA SER A 157 -19.60 -14.51 16.94
C SER A 157 -19.55 -14.17 18.45
N VAL A 158 -19.99 -15.12 19.28
CA VAL A 158 -20.01 -15.02 20.75
C VAL A 158 -18.58 -15.00 21.29
N GLU A 159 -17.72 -15.87 20.78
CA GLU A 159 -16.30 -15.90 21.16
C GLU A 159 -15.59 -14.60 20.78
N VAL A 160 -15.89 -14.03 19.60
CA VAL A 160 -15.29 -12.77 19.15
C VAL A 160 -15.76 -11.55 19.97
N ARG A 161 -16.97 -11.58 20.55
CA ARG A 161 -17.56 -10.46 21.30
C ARG A 161 -16.76 -10.07 22.55
N GLY A 162 -16.07 -11.02 23.18
CA GLY A 162 -15.25 -10.77 24.37
C GLY A 162 -14.11 -9.76 24.16
N TYR A 163 -13.76 -9.47 22.90
CA TYR A 163 -12.56 -8.68 22.56
C TYR A 163 -12.84 -7.21 22.22
N GLY A 164 -14.08 -6.84 21.93
CA GLY A 164 -14.45 -5.47 21.53
C GLY A 164 -14.44 -4.42 22.66
N GLY A 165 -14.44 -4.86 23.92
CA GLY A 165 -14.47 -3.98 25.10
C GLY A 165 -13.10 -3.53 25.61
N ILE A 166 -12.01 -4.19 25.17
CA ILE A 166 -10.66 -3.89 25.61
C ILE A 166 -10.10 -2.77 24.72
N SER A 167 -10.53 -1.55 25.03
CA SER A 167 -9.75 -0.39 24.61
C SER A 167 -8.38 -0.47 25.31
N ILE A 168 -7.34 -0.78 24.53
CA ILE A 168 -5.96 -1.01 25.01
C ILE A 168 -5.42 0.18 25.84
N GLY A 169 -6.03 1.36 25.74
CA GLY A 169 -5.73 2.52 26.60
C GLY A 169 -6.41 2.56 27.97
N LYS A 170 -7.44 1.74 28.23
CA LYS A 170 -8.27 1.82 29.46
C LYS A 170 -8.02 0.69 30.46
N ILE A 171 -7.29 -0.37 30.10
CA ILE A 171 -6.91 -1.42 31.06
C ILE A 171 -5.83 -0.95 32.05
N ALA A 172 -5.05 0.09 31.74
CA ALA A 172 -4.16 0.70 32.71
C ALA A 172 -4.88 1.56 33.77
N ALA A 173 -6.18 1.85 33.60
CA ALA A 173 -6.93 2.79 34.44
C ALA A 173 -8.18 2.19 35.11
N LEU A 174 -8.56 0.94 34.83
CA LEU A 174 -9.78 0.34 35.38
C LEU A 174 -9.46 -0.78 36.38
N ARG A 175 -8.88 -0.37 37.50
CA ARG A 175 -9.19 -0.93 38.81
C ARG A 175 -10.17 0.05 39.45
N VAL A 176 -11.39 -0.42 39.73
CA VAL A 176 -12.54 0.31 40.29
C VAL A 176 -13.29 1.18 39.26
N GLU A 177 -14.48 0.76 38.84
CA GLU A 177 -15.76 1.43 39.20
C GLU A 177 -16.97 0.76 38.53
N ARG A 178 -18.12 0.83 39.21
CA ARG A 178 -19.33 0.03 39.04
C ARG A 178 -20.15 0.33 37.79
N VAL A 179 -20.76 -0.76 37.31
CA VAL A 179 -22.06 -0.94 36.64
C VAL A 179 -23.00 0.29 36.63
N THR A 180 -23.32 0.77 35.43
CA THR A 180 -24.67 1.24 35.02
C THR A 180 -24.88 0.97 33.50
N PRO A 181 -26.10 0.62 33.05
CA PRO A 181 -26.37 0.30 31.64
C PRO A 181 -26.78 1.54 30.80
N PRO A 182 -26.30 1.70 29.54
CA PRO A 182 -26.75 2.76 28.63
C PRO A 182 -27.81 2.29 27.60
N PRO A 183 -28.50 3.23 26.94
CA PRO A 183 -29.79 3.03 26.27
C PRO A 183 -29.72 2.52 24.82
N LYS A 184 -30.83 1.94 24.37
CA LYS A 184 -31.12 1.47 22.99
C LYS A 184 -30.88 2.60 21.97
N VAL A 185 -29.94 2.38 21.04
CA VAL A 185 -29.80 3.18 19.82
C VAL A 185 -30.00 2.26 18.61
N ALA A 186 -30.87 2.70 17.70
CA ALA A 186 -31.29 1.94 16.51
C ALA A 186 -30.12 1.66 15.53
N PRO A 187 -30.10 0.47 14.90
CA PRO A 187 -29.01 0.05 14.02
C PRO A 187 -29.05 0.82 12.69
N LYS A 188 -27.94 1.50 12.39
CA LYS A 188 -27.72 2.21 11.11
C LYS A 188 -27.23 1.19 10.07
N ALA A 189 -27.97 1.05 8.97
CA ALA A 189 -27.74 0.05 7.94
C ALA A 189 -26.30 0.09 7.35
N PRO A 190 -25.70 -1.07 7.03
CA PRO A 190 -24.33 -1.17 6.54
C PRO A 190 -24.17 -0.56 5.13
N GLN A 191 -23.26 0.39 5.00
CA GLN A 191 -22.88 0.97 3.72
C GLN A 191 -22.07 -0.05 2.89
N VAL A 192 -22.66 -0.52 1.81
CA VAL A 192 -22.00 -1.33 0.77
C VAL A 192 -20.81 -0.54 0.21
N ARG A 193 -19.61 -1.13 0.23
CA ARG A 193 -18.40 -0.48 -0.31
C ARG A 193 -18.50 -0.41 -1.83
N ALA A 194 -18.84 0.76 -2.34
CA ALA A 194 -18.83 1.05 -3.77
C ALA A 194 -17.45 0.79 -4.40
N PHE A 195 -17.46 0.23 -5.61
CA PHE A 195 -16.29 0.12 -6.48
C PHE A 195 -15.60 1.49 -6.64
N PRO A 196 -14.29 1.54 -6.93
CA PRO A 196 -13.61 2.79 -7.20
C PRO A 196 -14.25 3.46 -8.42
N SER A 197 -15.11 4.44 -8.18
CA SER A 197 -15.74 5.21 -9.24
C SER A 197 -14.67 5.97 -10.01
N PHE A 198 -14.77 5.96 -11.33
CA PHE A 198 -13.97 6.81 -12.19
C PHE A 198 -14.57 8.22 -12.15
N VAL A 199 -13.70 9.23 -12.18
CA VAL A 199 -14.14 10.62 -12.30
C VAL A 199 -14.58 10.84 -13.74
N SER A 200 -15.89 11.01 -13.97
CA SER A 200 -16.45 11.22 -15.32
C SER A 200 -16.47 12.69 -15.76
N SER A 201 -16.35 13.64 -14.82
CA SER A 201 -16.37 15.08 -15.14
C SER A 201 -14.97 15.65 -15.36
N GLY A 202 -14.77 16.35 -16.48
CA GLY A 202 -13.49 17.01 -16.81
C GLY A 202 -13.09 18.11 -15.83
N SER A 203 -14.04 18.80 -15.20
CA SER A 203 -13.76 19.81 -14.18
C SER A 203 -13.19 19.21 -12.89
N ASP A 204 -13.65 18.02 -12.51
CA ASP A 204 -13.15 17.27 -11.35
C ASP A 204 -11.75 16.69 -11.59
N LEU A 205 -11.38 16.51 -12.86
CA LEU A 205 -10.04 16.09 -13.27
C LEU A 205 -9.01 17.20 -12.99
N LEU A 206 -9.38 18.45 -13.27
CA LEU A 206 -8.52 19.63 -13.16
C LEU A 206 -8.42 20.19 -11.73
N ALA A 207 -9.43 19.96 -10.88
CA ALA A 207 -9.50 20.58 -9.55
C ALA A 207 -8.30 20.26 -8.62
N PRO A 208 -7.83 19.01 -8.47
CA PRO A 208 -6.62 18.75 -7.69
C PRO A 208 -5.37 18.94 -8.56
N LYS A 209 -4.65 20.04 -8.33
CA LYS A 209 -3.33 20.34 -8.97
C LYS A 209 -2.35 19.15 -9.03
N THR A 210 -2.41 18.23 -8.06
CA THR A 210 -1.58 17.01 -8.03
C THR A 210 -1.96 15.96 -9.08
N ARG A 211 -3.23 15.89 -9.50
CA ARG A 211 -3.66 15.02 -10.61
C ARG A 211 -3.11 15.55 -11.92
N LEU A 212 -3.32 16.85 -12.17
CA LEU A 212 -2.84 17.51 -13.36
C LEU A 212 -1.32 17.36 -13.52
N LEU A 213 -0.56 17.55 -12.43
CA LEU A 213 0.89 17.36 -12.45
C LEU A 213 1.29 15.93 -12.83
N GLY A 214 0.62 14.91 -12.27
CA GLY A 214 0.91 13.51 -12.60
C GLY A 214 0.55 13.13 -14.04
N ILE A 215 -0.55 13.68 -14.57
CA ILE A 215 -0.97 13.50 -15.97
C ILE A 215 0.03 14.18 -16.91
N ILE A 216 0.37 15.45 -16.67
CA ILE A 216 1.35 16.19 -17.49
C ILE A 216 2.69 15.46 -17.46
N ALA A 217 3.16 15.04 -16.29
CA ALA A 217 4.42 14.30 -16.17
C ALA A 217 4.38 12.94 -16.90
N GLY A 218 3.25 12.24 -16.88
CA GLY A 218 3.03 11.02 -17.67
C GLY A 218 3.04 11.26 -19.18
N VAL A 219 2.39 12.33 -19.65
CA VAL A 219 2.42 12.73 -21.08
C VAL A 219 3.83 13.13 -21.49
N VAL A 220 4.52 13.94 -20.69
CA VAL A 220 5.90 14.33 -20.95
C VAL A 220 6.78 13.08 -21.01
N LEU A 221 6.63 12.12 -20.09
CA LEU A 221 7.36 10.84 -20.13
C LEU A 221 7.13 10.08 -21.44
N ILE A 222 5.90 10.05 -21.97
CA ILE A 222 5.63 9.43 -23.28
C ILE A 222 6.27 10.24 -24.42
N ILE A 223 6.17 11.57 -24.40
CA ILE A 223 6.76 12.46 -25.41
C ILE A 223 8.29 12.34 -25.43
N THR A 224 8.93 12.09 -24.28
CA THR A 224 10.39 11.91 -24.22
C THR A 224 10.87 10.88 -25.23
N ILE A 225 10.09 9.84 -25.48
CA ILE A 225 10.42 8.75 -26.39
C ILE A 225 10.51 9.19 -27.85
N PHE A 226 9.73 10.21 -28.24
CA PHE A 226 9.72 10.75 -29.60
C PHE A 226 10.80 11.81 -29.83
N LEU A 227 11.51 12.24 -28.77
CA LEU A 227 12.70 13.06 -28.94
C LEU A 227 13.81 12.20 -29.58
N LYS A 228 14.62 12.83 -30.45
CA LYS A 228 15.55 12.18 -31.39
C LYS A 228 16.60 11.23 -30.79
N TRP A 229 16.69 11.05 -29.47
CA TRP A 229 17.62 10.10 -28.84
C TRP A 229 17.31 8.62 -29.18
N ALA A 230 16.09 8.32 -29.66
CA ALA A 230 15.72 7.00 -30.19
C ALA A 230 15.79 6.89 -31.74
N SER A 231 16.18 7.96 -32.45
CA SER A 231 16.23 8.00 -33.91
C SER A 231 17.59 7.53 -34.44
N THR A 232 17.86 6.22 -34.38
CA THR A 232 18.73 5.61 -35.39
C THR A 232 17.99 5.73 -36.73
N LYS A 233 18.45 6.58 -37.66
CA LYS A 233 17.77 6.83 -38.94
C LYS A 233 17.32 5.52 -39.62
N PRO A 234 16.02 5.30 -39.88
CA PRO A 234 15.57 4.34 -40.86
C PRO A 234 15.25 5.12 -42.15
N ILE A 235 16.19 5.18 -43.09
CA ILE A 235 15.85 5.59 -44.47
C ILE A 235 15.11 4.40 -45.09
N LEU A 236 13.78 4.50 -45.06
CA LEU A 236 12.83 3.83 -45.96
C LEU A 236 12.99 2.32 -46.19
N GLY A 237 12.18 1.55 -45.46
CA GLY A 237 11.82 0.18 -45.84
C GLY A 237 12.05 -0.81 -44.71
N ILE A 238 11.10 -0.83 -43.78
CA ILE A 238 11.02 -1.71 -42.60
C ILE A 238 11.62 -3.10 -42.85
N SER A 239 12.70 -3.44 -42.13
CA SER A 239 12.87 -4.78 -41.59
C SER A 239 13.69 -4.73 -40.30
N LEU A 240 13.00 -5.06 -39.21
CA LEU A 240 13.54 -5.22 -37.86
C LEU A 240 14.44 -6.47 -37.87
N SER A 241 15.75 -6.27 -38.00
CA SER A 241 16.72 -7.32 -37.71
C SER A 241 17.65 -6.83 -36.59
N PHE A 242 17.37 -7.36 -35.41
CA PHE A 242 17.96 -7.00 -34.11
C PHE A 242 19.36 -7.60 -33.95
N SER A 243 20.39 -6.75 -33.82
CA SER A 243 21.58 -7.07 -33.04
C SER A 243 22.28 -5.75 -32.63
N GLY A 244 22.12 -5.35 -31.37
CA GLY A 244 22.50 -4.04 -30.81
C GLY A 244 21.31 -3.23 -30.26
N SER A 245 20.10 -3.76 -30.39
CA SER A 245 18.80 -3.07 -30.27
C SER A 245 18.06 -3.23 -28.94
N ASP A 246 18.58 -3.97 -27.97
CA ASP A 246 17.78 -4.36 -26.79
C ASP A 246 17.63 -3.24 -25.74
N PHE A 247 18.62 -2.36 -25.61
CA PHE A 247 18.59 -1.28 -24.62
C PHE A 247 17.57 -0.18 -24.95
N SER A 248 17.48 0.21 -26.22
CA SER A 248 16.53 1.23 -26.67
C SER A 248 15.09 0.74 -26.54
N THR A 249 14.82 -0.52 -26.91
CA THR A 249 13.49 -1.12 -26.81
C THR A 249 13.02 -1.25 -25.36
N ALA A 250 13.90 -1.58 -24.43
CA ALA A 250 13.57 -1.68 -23.01
C ALA A 250 13.20 -0.32 -22.39
N ILE A 251 13.96 0.76 -22.67
CA ILE A 251 13.61 2.11 -22.19
C ILE A 251 12.28 2.54 -22.83
N PHE A 252 12.15 2.34 -24.15
CA PHE A 252 10.94 2.68 -24.89
C PHE A 252 9.70 2.01 -24.28
N ALA A 253 9.73 0.69 -24.11
CA ALA A 253 8.62 -0.07 -23.56
C ALA A 253 8.29 0.35 -22.11
N ALA A 254 9.32 0.54 -21.28
CA ALA A 254 9.13 0.98 -19.90
C ALA A 254 8.55 2.41 -19.82
N ALA A 255 9.02 3.32 -20.65
CA ALA A 255 8.55 4.71 -20.72
C ALA A 255 7.07 4.77 -21.14
N ILE A 256 6.66 4.01 -22.16
CA ILE A 256 5.25 3.92 -22.58
C ILE A 256 4.41 3.31 -21.47
N ALA A 257 4.82 2.16 -20.93
CA ALA A 257 4.05 1.47 -19.90
C ALA A 257 3.87 2.36 -18.66
N CYS A 258 4.94 2.97 -18.15
CA CYS A 258 4.88 3.85 -16.99
C CYS A 258 4.09 5.14 -17.26
N GLY A 259 4.23 5.71 -18.46
CA GLY A 259 3.48 6.89 -18.88
C GLY A 259 1.98 6.63 -18.96
N VAL A 260 1.57 5.51 -19.56
CA VAL A 260 0.16 5.09 -19.64
C VAL A 260 -0.40 4.77 -18.25
N ILE A 261 0.36 4.08 -17.39
CA ILE A 261 -0.04 3.84 -16.00
C ILE A 261 -0.25 5.16 -15.25
N ALA A 262 0.62 6.14 -15.43
CA ALA A 262 0.47 7.47 -14.84
C ALA A 262 -0.77 8.21 -15.36
N LEU A 263 -1.06 8.12 -16.67
CA LEU A 263 -2.28 8.68 -17.26
C LEU A 263 -3.54 8.06 -16.66
N VAL A 264 -3.64 6.72 -16.68
CA VAL A 264 -4.79 5.97 -16.13
C VAL A 264 -4.94 6.24 -14.63
N ALA A 265 -3.84 6.32 -13.88
CA ALA A 265 -3.87 6.64 -12.46
C ALA A 265 -4.51 8.02 -12.18
N GLY A 266 -4.39 8.97 -13.11
CA GLY A 266 -5.04 10.28 -13.03
C GLY A 266 -6.57 10.22 -12.88
N PHE A 267 -7.20 9.21 -13.46
CA PHE A 267 -8.66 9.02 -13.47
C PHE A 267 -9.22 8.33 -12.22
N LEU A 268 -8.35 7.79 -11.35
CA LEU A 268 -8.78 7.18 -10.09
C LEU A 268 -9.32 8.23 -9.11
N ALA A 269 -10.58 8.07 -8.70
CA ALA A 269 -11.19 8.93 -7.68
C ALA A 269 -10.47 8.80 -6.34
N GLN A 270 -10.10 7.58 -5.96
CA GLN A 270 -9.46 7.31 -4.67
C GLN A 270 -7.99 7.82 -4.64
N PRO A 271 -7.64 8.73 -3.71
CA PRO A 271 -6.32 9.36 -3.69
C PRO A 271 -5.18 8.43 -3.26
N ARG A 272 -5.48 7.36 -2.50
CA ARG A 272 -4.49 6.37 -2.03
C ARG A 272 -3.94 5.49 -3.14
N PRO A 273 -4.76 4.68 -3.85
CA PRO A 273 -4.25 3.81 -4.93
C PRO A 273 -3.59 4.64 -6.04
N ARG A 274 -4.15 5.82 -6.35
CA ARG A 274 -3.52 6.76 -7.29
C ARG A 274 -2.10 7.15 -6.87
N GLY A 275 -1.92 7.53 -5.61
CA GLY A 275 -0.60 7.92 -5.10
C GLY A 275 0.42 6.80 -5.17
N MET A 276 0.00 5.57 -4.87
CA MET A 276 0.86 4.39 -4.96
C MET A 276 1.22 4.06 -6.42
N LEU A 277 0.28 4.15 -7.36
CA LEU A 277 0.54 3.91 -8.78
C LEU A 277 1.53 4.91 -9.37
N TYR A 278 1.41 6.20 -9.03
CA TYR A 278 2.38 7.20 -9.45
C TYR A 278 3.79 6.91 -8.90
N ILE A 279 3.92 6.62 -7.60
CA ILE A 279 5.23 6.28 -7.03
C ILE A 279 5.81 5.05 -7.70
N GLY A 280 5.01 4.00 -7.90
CA GLY A 280 5.42 2.77 -8.56
C GLY A 280 5.90 3.01 -9.99
N ALA A 281 5.09 3.68 -10.82
CA ALA A 281 5.42 3.97 -12.21
C ALA A 281 6.70 4.80 -12.35
N GLY A 282 6.85 5.86 -11.55
CA GLY A 282 8.06 6.69 -11.59
C GLY A 282 9.31 5.95 -11.06
N ALA A 283 9.17 5.10 -10.04
CA ALA A 283 10.27 4.29 -9.54
C ALA A 283 10.73 3.23 -10.56
N VAL A 284 9.79 2.54 -11.21
CA VAL A 284 10.10 1.58 -12.28
C VAL A 284 10.83 2.26 -13.43
N ALA A 285 10.37 3.43 -13.87
CA ALA A 285 11.05 4.22 -14.90
C ALA A 285 12.52 4.54 -14.52
N LEU A 286 12.76 5.01 -13.30
CA LEU A 286 14.11 5.32 -12.82
C LEU A 286 15.01 4.07 -12.67
N ILE A 287 14.44 2.95 -12.21
CA ILE A 287 15.19 1.70 -12.06
C ILE A 287 15.59 1.15 -13.43
N THR A 288 14.67 1.12 -14.40
CA THR A 288 14.97 0.68 -15.77
C THR A 288 16.07 1.54 -16.37
N PHE A 289 15.98 2.86 -16.19
CA PHE A 289 17.04 3.77 -16.62
C PHE A 289 18.39 3.46 -15.96
N LEU A 290 18.41 3.24 -14.64
CA LEU A 290 19.64 2.94 -13.90
C LEU A 290 20.28 1.62 -14.36
N VAL A 291 19.48 0.57 -14.57
CA VAL A 291 19.97 -0.73 -15.05
C VAL A 291 20.65 -0.57 -16.40
N ILE A 292 20.04 0.20 -17.30
CA ILE A 292 20.56 0.41 -18.65
C ILE A 292 21.82 1.28 -18.63
N TRP A 293 21.83 2.32 -17.79
CA TRP A 293 23.03 3.13 -17.56
C TRP A 293 24.21 2.29 -17.05
N LEU A 294 23.97 1.38 -16.10
CA LEU A 294 25.00 0.50 -15.54
C LEU A 294 25.46 -0.59 -16.50
N SER A 295 24.63 -0.94 -17.48
CA SER A 295 24.91 -1.98 -18.47
C SER A 295 25.55 -1.42 -19.75
N GLY A 296 25.77 -0.11 -19.82
CA GLY A 296 26.37 0.55 -20.97
C GLY A 296 27.82 0.09 -21.20
N PRO A 297 28.25 -0.11 -22.47
CA PRO A 297 29.60 -0.56 -22.77
C PRO A 297 30.63 0.46 -22.28
N SER A 298 31.52 0.02 -21.39
CA SER A 298 32.69 0.81 -20.99
C SER A 298 33.63 0.93 -22.19
N VAL A 299 33.66 2.10 -22.84
CA VAL A 299 34.46 2.33 -24.05
C VAL A 299 35.96 2.23 -23.70
N PRO A 300 36.72 1.30 -24.29
CA PRO A 300 38.18 1.31 -24.18
C PRO A 300 38.73 2.49 -24.99
N VAL A 301 39.57 3.30 -24.35
CA VAL A 301 40.09 4.56 -24.89
C VAL A 301 41.39 4.29 -25.65
N GLU A 302 41.34 4.15 -26.97
CA GLU A 302 42.52 4.26 -27.84
C GLU A 302 42.31 5.37 -28.88
N LEU A 303 43.21 6.37 -28.89
CA LEU A 303 43.10 7.64 -29.61
C LEU A 303 43.84 7.63 -30.96
N SER A 304 43.11 7.77 -32.08
CA SER A 304 43.59 8.39 -33.34
C SER A 304 42.44 8.52 -34.35
N GLU A 305 42.32 9.63 -35.10
CA GLU A 305 41.27 9.99 -36.10
C GLU A 305 39.79 9.94 -35.64
N PHE A 306 39.48 9.04 -34.72
CA PHE A 306 38.29 8.89 -33.91
C PHE A 306 37.85 10.18 -33.22
N GLY A 307 38.72 11.19 -33.07
CA GLY A 307 38.40 12.47 -32.44
C GLY A 307 37.35 13.30 -33.21
N GLN A 308 37.32 13.23 -34.54
CA GLN A 308 36.32 13.95 -35.34
C GLN A 308 34.99 13.17 -35.43
N SER A 309 35.03 11.84 -35.51
CA SER A 309 33.81 11.03 -35.34
C SER A 309 33.26 11.21 -33.93
N LEU A 310 34.10 11.22 -32.90
CA LEU A 310 33.74 11.49 -31.51
C LEU A 310 33.10 12.85 -31.34
N GLN A 311 33.48 13.89 -32.09
CA GLN A 311 32.88 15.21 -31.93
C GLN A 311 31.45 15.23 -32.48
N GLN A 312 31.20 14.49 -33.57
CA GLN A 312 29.87 14.27 -34.14
C GLN A 312 29.03 13.33 -33.26
N GLU A 313 29.66 12.29 -32.71
CA GLU A 313 29.10 11.39 -31.70
C GLU A 313 28.85 12.12 -30.37
N LEU A 314 29.67 13.11 -30.00
CA LEU A 314 29.51 13.94 -28.80
C LEU A 314 28.35 14.91 -28.96
N LEU A 315 28.16 15.49 -30.16
CA LEU A 315 26.97 16.30 -30.48
C LEU A 315 25.70 15.42 -30.49
N GLU A 316 25.76 14.19 -30.98
CA GLU A 316 24.69 13.19 -30.81
C GLU A 316 24.51 12.80 -29.33
N MET A 317 25.58 12.63 -28.54
CA MET A 317 25.50 12.38 -27.10
C MET A 317 24.93 13.57 -26.31
N VAL A 318 25.17 14.81 -26.75
CA VAL A 318 24.60 16.02 -26.14
C VAL A 318 23.09 16.08 -26.38
N THR A 319 22.61 15.70 -27.56
CA THR A 319 21.17 15.58 -27.81
C THR A 319 20.53 14.37 -27.10
N ILE A 320 21.30 13.28 -26.88
CA ILE A 320 20.91 12.17 -26.00
C ILE A 320 20.80 12.63 -24.53
N ARG A 321 21.62 13.58 -24.08
CA ARG A 321 21.56 14.13 -22.70
C ARG A 321 20.27 14.89 -22.41
N GLU A 322 19.73 15.67 -23.35
CA GLU A 322 18.52 16.47 -23.12
C GLU A 322 17.26 15.59 -22.94
N GLY A 323 17.10 14.56 -23.77
CA GLY A 323 16.02 13.57 -23.64
C GLY A 323 16.10 12.80 -22.32
N LEU A 324 17.32 12.47 -21.90
CA LEU A 324 17.62 11.79 -20.64
C LEU A 324 17.28 12.63 -19.41
N TYR A 325 17.59 13.93 -19.43
CA TYR A 325 17.19 14.82 -18.34
C TYR A 325 15.67 14.98 -18.26
N LEU A 326 14.98 15.07 -19.40
CA LEU A 326 13.51 15.11 -19.42
C LEU A 326 12.89 13.80 -18.92
N TYR A 327 13.48 12.65 -19.24
CA TYR A 327 13.05 11.35 -18.72
C TYR A 327 13.18 11.27 -17.19
N ILE A 328 14.34 11.63 -16.65
CA ILE A 328 14.58 11.64 -15.20
C ILE A 328 13.65 12.66 -14.52
N ALA A 329 13.53 13.87 -15.07
CA ALA A 329 12.69 14.93 -14.51
C ALA A 329 11.20 14.52 -14.50
N SER A 330 10.70 13.92 -15.58
CA SER A 330 9.33 13.43 -15.65
C SER A 330 9.08 12.27 -14.67
N ALA A 331 9.99 11.30 -14.57
CA ALA A 331 9.88 10.23 -13.58
C ALA A 331 9.85 10.75 -12.13
N ILE A 332 10.72 11.71 -11.79
CA ILE A 332 10.72 12.37 -10.46
C ILE A 332 9.41 13.15 -10.25
N ALA A 333 8.91 13.87 -11.25
CA ALA A 333 7.65 14.60 -11.16
C ALA A 333 6.45 13.67 -10.94
N ILE A 334 6.44 12.47 -11.56
CA ILE A 334 5.44 11.43 -11.30
C ILE A 334 5.53 10.97 -9.83
N ILE A 335 6.73 10.65 -9.32
CA ILE A 335 6.91 10.24 -7.91
C ILE A 335 6.43 11.34 -6.95
N ALA A 336 6.85 12.59 -7.18
CA ALA A 336 6.46 13.74 -6.37
C ALA A 336 4.94 13.93 -6.34
N SER A 337 4.28 13.79 -7.50
CA SER A 337 2.81 13.82 -7.61
C SER A 337 2.15 12.74 -6.75
N GLY A 338 2.73 11.53 -6.77
CA GLY A 338 2.29 10.41 -5.93
C GLY A 338 2.41 10.71 -4.43
N VAL A 339 3.58 11.19 -3.98
CA VAL A 339 3.84 11.55 -2.57
C VAL A 339 2.92 12.67 -2.10
N LEU A 340 2.72 13.72 -2.90
CA LEU A 340 1.82 14.82 -2.57
C LEU A 340 0.36 14.35 -2.44
N SER A 341 -0.06 13.42 -3.30
CA SER A 341 -1.41 12.85 -3.22
C SER A 341 -1.62 12.05 -1.93
N LEU A 342 -0.62 11.26 -1.50
CA LEU A 342 -0.64 10.51 -0.23
C LEU A 342 -0.66 11.43 0.99
N ARG A 343 0.14 12.51 0.98
CA ARG A 343 0.16 13.50 2.07
C ARG A 343 -1.19 14.18 2.27
N ARG A 344 -1.93 14.48 1.20
CA ARG A 344 -3.28 15.08 1.31
C ARG A 344 -4.25 14.16 2.04
N VAL A 345 -4.16 12.84 1.81
CA VAL A 345 -5.00 11.85 2.51
C VAL A 345 -4.68 11.79 4.00
N LEU A 346 -3.40 11.94 4.36
CA LEU A 346 -3.01 11.99 5.76
C LEU A 346 -3.55 13.25 6.44
N LYS A 347 -3.42 14.41 5.78
CA LYS A 347 -3.96 15.68 6.31
C LYS A 347 -5.48 15.65 6.49
N SER A 348 -6.23 15.11 5.53
CA SER A 348 -7.71 15.08 5.65
C SER A 348 -8.18 14.23 6.83
N LYS A 349 -7.48 13.13 7.14
CA LYS A 349 -7.80 12.29 8.31
C LYS A 349 -7.57 12.99 9.64
N VAL A 350 -6.51 13.78 9.76
CA VAL A 350 -6.21 14.53 10.99
C VAL A 350 -7.30 15.56 11.26
N VAL A 351 -7.72 16.31 10.23
CA VAL A 351 -8.79 17.33 10.37
C VAL A 351 -10.13 16.69 10.72
N THR A 352 -10.48 15.53 10.16
CA THR A 352 -11.72 14.84 10.52
C THR A 352 -11.70 14.35 11.97
N GLN A 353 -10.54 13.89 12.48
CA GLN A 353 -10.42 13.51 13.88
C GLN A 353 -10.53 14.71 14.84
N GLU A 354 -9.92 15.84 14.49
CA GLU A 354 -9.98 17.06 15.30
C GLU A 354 -11.41 17.61 15.42
N LYS A 355 -12.19 17.60 14.33
CA LYS A 355 -13.62 17.99 14.35
C LYS A 355 -14.51 17.02 15.13
N SER A 356 -14.18 15.72 15.14
CA SER A 356 -14.91 14.76 15.97
C SER A 356 -14.66 14.92 17.47
N PHE A 357 -13.54 15.57 17.83
CA PHE A 357 -13.17 15.82 19.23
C PHE A 357 -13.78 17.11 19.77
N THR A 358 -13.89 18.16 18.95
CA THR A 358 -14.48 19.45 19.35
C THR A 358 -16.00 19.52 19.23
N GLY A 359 -16.63 18.62 18.48
CA GLY A 359 -18.09 18.60 18.30
C GLY A 359 -18.89 17.82 19.35
N GLN A 360 -18.27 17.45 20.48
CA GLN A 360 -18.96 16.73 21.58
C GLN A 360 -19.23 17.59 22.83
N GLU A 361 -18.86 18.87 22.81
CA GLU A 361 -19.25 19.86 23.81
C GLU A 361 -20.06 20.97 23.14
N LEU A 362 -21.36 20.72 22.94
CA LEU A 362 -22.39 21.75 22.80
C LEU A 362 -23.76 21.12 23.05
#